data_AF-A0A1K2IS67-F1
#
_entry.id   AF-A0A1K2IS67-F1
#
_cell.length_a   1.000
_cell.length_b   1.000
_cell.length_c   1.000
_cell.angle_alpha   90.00
_cell.angle_beta   90.00
_cell.angle_gamma   90.00
#
_symmetry.space_group_name_H-M   'P 1'
#
loop_
_entity.id
_entity.type
_entity.pdbx_description
1 polymer ?
#
loop_
_entity_poly.entity_id
_entity_poly.type
_entity_poly.pdbx_seq_one_letter_code
_entity_poly.pdbx_strand_id
1 'polypeptide(L)'
;MIKKILALSIFSFLFANGQKKTENYFDLGKLIIEINDENQIKSLEKKINEYYEDRTTVFIGQEYYYDTSDKKKYVSRGGGKYIESLIHWFLLIDNFNSNDYLFEFDWKPDLETIKWGIEKLATKKGYKIPEFNVNADYSGLDTGSVLKKYNEILEKNGYELVYLDIDSDSYVTALIQSKNTSKVIDKGNELNHKIRKY
;
A
#
# COMPACT_ATOMS: atom_id res chain seq x y z
N MET A 1 -45.60 -2.58 -11.47
CA MET A 1 -44.93 -3.47 -10.49
C MET A 1 -43.52 -3.89 -10.89
N ILE A 2 -43.24 -4.15 -12.17
CA ILE A 2 -41.94 -4.64 -12.68
C ILE A 2 -40.76 -3.67 -12.49
N LYS A 3 -40.98 -2.35 -12.62
CA LYS A 3 -39.92 -1.33 -12.43
C LYS A 3 -39.34 -1.24 -11.01
N LYS A 4 -40.13 -1.53 -9.96
CA LYS A 4 -39.66 -1.48 -8.56
C LYS A 4 -38.77 -2.68 -8.20
N ILE A 5 -39.04 -3.86 -8.76
CA ILE A 5 -38.27 -5.08 -8.53
C ILE A 5 -36.89 -4.98 -9.19
N LEU A 6 -36.83 -4.44 -10.41
CA LEU A 6 -35.57 -4.23 -11.12
C LEU A 6 -34.65 -3.23 -10.39
N ALA A 7 -35.21 -2.11 -9.91
CA ALA A 7 -34.46 -1.11 -9.15
C ALA A 7 -33.91 -1.65 -7.83
N LEU A 8 -34.70 -2.44 -7.08
CA LEU A 8 -34.22 -3.08 -5.84
C LEU A 8 -33.08 -4.08 -6.13
N SER A 9 -33.22 -4.90 -7.16
CA SER A 9 -32.20 -5.91 -7.51
C SER A 9 -30.87 -5.29 -7.95
N ILE A 10 -30.91 -4.18 -8.69
CA ILE A 10 -29.71 -3.45 -9.12
C ILE A 10 -29.04 -2.79 -7.90
N PHE A 11 -29.82 -2.22 -6.98
CA PHE A 11 -29.29 -1.59 -5.77
C PHE A 11 -28.63 -2.61 -4.83
N SER A 12 -29.26 -3.77 -4.61
CA SER A 12 -28.67 -4.86 -3.82
C SER A 12 -27.40 -5.43 -4.47
N PHE A 13 -27.36 -5.54 -5.80
CA PHE A 13 -26.20 -6.04 -6.53
C PHE A 13 -25.02 -5.04 -6.48
N LEU A 14 -25.29 -3.74 -6.64
CA LEU A 14 -24.28 -2.69 -6.51
C LEU A 14 -23.73 -2.59 -5.08
N PHE A 15 -24.60 -2.71 -4.07
CA PHE A 15 -24.20 -2.68 -2.66
C PHE A 15 -23.35 -3.90 -2.28
N ALA A 16 -23.76 -5.11 -2.69
CA ALA A 16 -23.01 -6.33 -2.46
C ALA A 16 -21.64 -6.32 -3.18
N ASN A 17 -21.56 -5.77 -4.40
CA ASN A 17 -20.29 -5.61 -5.10
C ASN A 17 -19.38 -4.57 -4.44
N GLY A 18 -19.94 -3.49 -3.88
CA GLY A 18 -19.20 -2.51 -3.09
C GLY A 18 -18.57 -3.13 -1.86
N GLN A 19 -19.36 -3.85 -1.04
CA GLN A 19 -18.89 -4.53 0.16
C GLN A 19 -17.81 -5.58 -0.16
N LYS A 20 -18.03 -6.41 -1.18
CA LYS A 20 -17.05 -7.42 -1.62
C LYS A 20 -15.74 -6.79 -2.09
N LYS A 21 -15.80 -5.63 -2.76
CA LYS A 21 -14.60 -4.88 -3.17
C LYS A 21 -13.82 -4.44 -1.93
N THR A 22 -14.47 -3.86 -0.93
CA THR A 22 -13.83 -3.41 0.31
C THR A 22 -13.21 -4.56 1.10
N GLU A 23 -13.93 -5.69 1.26
CA GLU A 23 -13.41 -6.88 1.93
C GLU A 23 -12.12 -7.40 1.29
N ASN A 24 -12.02 -7.36 -0.05
CA ASN A 24 -10.81 -7.78 -0.75
C ASN A 24 -9.57 -6.93 -0.43
N TYR A 25 -9.72 -5.64 -0.12
CA TYR A 25 -8.59 -4.80 0.33
C TYR A 25 -8.14 -5.15 1.75
N PHE A 26 -9.07 -5.57 2.62
CA PHE A 26 -8.69 -6.06 3.96
C PHE A 26 -7.88 -7.36 3.86
N ASP A 27 -8.25 -8.26 2.95
CA ASP A 27 -7.50 -9.49 2.71
C ASP A 27 -6.12 -9.22 2.14
N LEU A 28 -5.99 -8.27 1.20
CA LEU A 28 -4.69 -7.81 0.75
C LEU A 28 -3.87 -7.23 1.92
N GLY A 29 -4.50 -6.41 2.76
CA GLY A 29 -3.84 -5.84 3.94
C GLY A 29 -3.32 -6.90 4.92
N LYS A 30 -4.09 -7.96 5.17
CA LYS A 30 -3.62 -9.09 5.99
C LYS A 30 -2.41 -9.79 5.38
N LEU A 31 -2.40 -9.97 4.05
CA LEU A 31 -1.27 -10.55 3.32
C LEU A 31 -0.03 -9.66 3.36
N ILE A 32 -0.20 -8.33 3.41
CA ILE A 32 0.91 -7.37 3.54
C ILE A 32 1.41 -7.29 4.99
N ILE A 33 0.54 -7.33 5.99
CA ILE A 33 0.92 -7.18 7.41
C ILE A 33 1.67 -8.42 7.92
N GLU A 34 1.24 -9.63 7.55
CA GLU A 34 1.81 -10.95 7.90
C GLU A 34 1.95 -11.29 9.41
N ILE A 35 1.62 -10.35 10.28
CA ILE A 35 1.51 -10.53 11.72
C ILE A 35 0.06 -10.33 12.15
N ASN A 36 -0.30 -10.81 13.35
CA ASN A 36 -1.66 -10.67 13.86
C ASN A 36 -1.89 -9.26 14.45
N ASP A 37 -1.94 -8.24 13.59
CA ASP A 37 -2.25 -6.86 13.98
C ASP A 37 -3.64 -6.44 13.46
N GLU A 38 -4.69 -6.98 14.09
CA GLU A 38 -6.08 -6.67 13.74
C GLU A 38 -6.42 -5.18 13.85
N ASN A 39 -5.71 -4.44 14.70
CA ASN A 39 -5.97 -3.01 14.88
C ASN A 39 -5.72 -2.22 13.60
N GLN A 40 -4.80 -2.69 12.75
CA GLN A 40 -4.46 -2.02 11.50
C GLN A 40 -5.48 -2.29 10.40
N ILE A 41 -6.07 -3.48 10.39
CA ILE A 41 -7.21 -3.78 9.53
C ILE A 41 -8.42 -2.94 9.96
N LYS A 42 -8.71 -2.85 11.25
CA LYS A 42 -9.76 -1.97 11.80
C LYS A 42 -9.50 -0.50 11.50
N SER A 43 -8.23 -0.06 11.54
CA SER A 43 -7.83 1.30 11.17
C SER A 43 -8.12 1.58 9.68
N LEU A 44 -7.79 0.64 8.80
CA LEU A 44 -8.10 0.75 7.36
C LEU A 44 -9.61 0.79 7.11
N GLU A 45 -10.36 -0.12 7.74
CA GLU A 45 -11.83 -0.14 7.68
C GLU A 45 -12.43 1.19 8.11
N LYS A 46 -11.98 1.71 9.25
CA LYS A 46 -12.38 3.02 9.76
C LYS A 46 -12.11 4.12 8.73
N LYS A 47 -10.89 4.20 8.17
CA LYS A 47 -10.55 5.22 7.16
C LYS A 47 -11.43 5.16 5.92
N ILE A 48 -11.76 3.95 5.45
CA ILE A 48 -12.64 3.75 4.30
C ILE A 48 -14.06 4.23 4.62
N ASN A 49 -14.58 3.88 5.80
CA ASN A 49 -15.91 4.31 6.23
C ASN A 49 -15.98 5.83 6.38
N GLU A 50 -14.98 6.44 7.03
CA GLU A 50 -14.89 7.90 7.19
C GLU A 50 -14.83 8.62 5.84
N TYR A 51 -14.11 8.10 4.84
CA TYR A 51 -14.12 8.68 3.49
C TYR A 51 -15.51 8.63 2.82
N TYR A 52 -16.24 7.52 2.98
CA TYR A 52 -17.57 7.38 2.39
C TYR A 52 -18.64 8.20 3.12
N GLU A 53 -18.46 8.47 4.40
CA GLU A 53 -19.28 9.42 5.18
C GLU A 53 -18.95 10.88 4.82
N ASP A 54 -17.65 11.19 4.73
CA ASP A 54 -17.14 12.52 4.42
C ASP A 54 -15.85 12.45 3.59
N ARG A 55 -15.97 12.75 2.29
CA ARG A 55 -14.79 12.77 1.38
C ARG A 55 -13.71 13.77 1.82
N THR A 56 -14.06 14.78 2.62
CA THR A 56 -13.12 15.84 3.02
C THR A 56 -12.08 15.36 4.03
N THR A 57 -12.24 14.15 4.56
CA THR A 57 -11.24 13.45 5.39
C THR A 57 -9.91 13.23 4.67
N VAL A 58 -9.93 13.15 3.33
CA VAL A 58 -8.73 12.97 2.49
C VAL A 58 -8.72 13.84 1.23
N PHE A 59 -9.77 14.64 0.97
CA PHE A 59 -9.80 15.57 -0.17
C PHE A 59 -10.04 17.02 0.23
N ILE A 60 -9.28 17.94 -0.36
CA ILE A 60 -9.56 19.38 -0.34
C ILE A 60 -9.69 19.85 -1.77
N GLY A 61 -10.91 20.25 -2.16
CA GLY A 61 -11.21 20.50 -3.57
C GLY A 61 -11.08 19.20 -4.38
N GLN A 62 -10.13 19.16 -5.31
CA GLN A 62 -9.81 17.96 -6.12
C GLN A 62 -8.51 17.27 -5.67
N GLU A 63 -7.78 17.85 -4.72
CA GLU A 63 -6.49 17.35 -4.27
C GLU A 63 -6.67 16.33 -3.15
N TYR A 64 -5.90 15.26 -3.22
CA TYR A 64 -5.85 14.17 -2.24
C TYR A 64 -4.71 14.39 -1.24
N TYR A 65 -5.00 14.12 0.02
CA TYR A 65 -4.12 14.26 1.17
C TYR A 65 -4.10 12.97 1.98
N TYR A 66 -2.97 12.67 2.62
CA TYR A 66 -2.82 11.48 3.49
C TYR A 66 -3.85 11.43 4.64
N ASP A 67 -4.13 12.61 5.21
CA ASP A 67 -5.09 12.84 6.28
C ASP A 67 -5.30 14.36 6.41
N THR A 68 -6.51 14.86 6.17
CA THR A 68 -6.79 16.32 6.26
C THR A 68 -6.94 16.80 7.71
N SER A 69 -7.13 15.89 8.66
CA SER A 69 -7.26 16.21 10.09
C SER A 69 -5.89 16.38 10.78
N ASP A 70 -4.84 15.77 10.22
CA ASP A 70 -3.47 15.87 10.72
C ASP A 70 -2.66 16.94 9.97
N LYS A 71 -2.46 18.10 10.61
CA LYS A 71 -1.66 19.21 10.06
C LYS A 71 -0.22 18.81 9.70
N LYS A 72 0.34 17.77 10.32
CA LYS A 72 1.69 17.28 9.97
C LYS A 72 1.69 16.42 8.69
N LYS A 73 0.53 15.92 8.27
CA LYS A 73 0.32 15.11 7.06
C LYS A 73 -0.43 15.86 5.97
N TYR A 74 -0.47 17.20 6.07
CA TYR A 74 -1.06 18.09 5.07
C TYR A 74 -0.12 18.21 3.84
N VAL A 75 0.14 17.08 3.18
CA VAL A 75 0.93 16.98 1.96
C VAL A 75 0.02 16.44 0.87
N SER A 76 -0.18 17.24 -0.17
CA SER A 76 -0.96 16.85 -1.34
C SER A 76 -0.19 15.80 -2.14
N ARG A 77 -0.85 14.69 -2.49
CA ARG A 77 -0.28 13.64 -3.37
C ARG A 77 -0.67 13.84 -4.85
N GLY A 78 -1.17 15.02 -5.20
CA GLY A 78 -1.89 15.24 -6.45
C GLY A 78 -3.38 15.00 -6.28
N GLY A 79 -4.12 14.86 -7.38
CA GLY A 79 -5.57 14.83 -7.28
C GLY A 79 -6.31 14.47 -8.56
N GLY A 80 -7.61 14.70 -8.53
CA GLY A 80 -8.52 14.49 -9.64
C GLY A 80 -9.21 13.13 -9.63
N LYS A 81 -9.99 12.89 -10.68
CA LYS A 81 -10.85 11.70 -10.82
C LYS A 81 -10.07 10.38 -10.80
N TYR A 82 -8.79 10.41 -11.17
CA TYR A 82 -7.93 9.23 -11.17
C TYR A 82 -7.73 8.69 -9.74
N ILE A 83 -7.20 9.51 -8.82
CA ILE A 83 -7.00 9.09 -7.42
C ILE A 83 -8.32 8.71 -6.76
N GLU A 84 -9.39 9.48 -7.01
CA GLU A 84 -10.73 9.17 -6.48
C GLU A 84 -11.24 7.80 -6.96
N SER A 85 -10.96 7.41 -8.21
CA SER A 85 -11.32 6.08 -8.73
C SER A 85 -10.54 4.93 -8.07
N LEU A 86 -9.38 5.24 -7.47
CA LEU A 86 -8.48 4.31 -6.80
C LEU A 86 -8.47 4.50 -5.28
N ILE A 87 -9.50 5.12 -4.69
CA ILE A 87 -9.46 5.57 -3.29
C ILE A 87 -9.11 4.46 -2.29
N HIS A 88 -9.64 3.26 -2.46
CA HIS A 88 -9.33 2.12 -1.58
C HIS A 88 -7.82 1.76 -1.60
N TRP A 89 -7.15 1.94 -2.73
CA TRP A 89 -5.72 1.70 -2.89
C TRP A 89 -4.90 2.70 -2.11
N PHE A 90 -5.18 3.99 -2.32
CA PHE A 90 -4.47 5.07 -1.63
C PHE A 90 -4.73 5.06 -0.12
N LEU A 91 -5.96 4.78 0.32
CA LEU A 91 -6.27 4.62 1.74
C LEU A 91 -5.50 3.45 2.37
N LEU A 92 -5.38 2.31 1.66
CA LEU A 92 -4.56 1.17 2.11
C LEU A 92 -3.09 1.58 2.23
N ILE A 93 -2.54 2.20 1.18
CA ILE A 93 -1.14 2.60 1.13
C ILE A 93 -0.81 3.58 2.24
N ASP A 94 -1.59 4.64 2.39
CA ASP A 94 -1.30 5.71 3.35
C ASP A 94 -1.52 5.25 4.79
N ASN A 95 -2.52 4.40 5.02
CA ASN A 95 -2.74 3.78 6.34
C ASN A 95 -1.54 2.92 6.72
N PHE A 96 -1.06 2.05 5.84
CA PHE A 96 0.04 1.14 6.16
C PHE A 96 1.41 1.78 6.11
N ASN A 97 1.62 2.81 5.29
CA ASN A 97 2.83 3.63 5.30
C ASN A 97 2.95 4.43 6.61
N SER A 98 1.84 4.98 7.10
CA SER A 98 1.80 5.68 8.41
C SER A 98 2.06 4.76 9.61
N ASN A 99 1.99 3.44 9.43
CA ASN A 99 2.08 2.43 10.50
C ASN A 99 3.23 1.44 10.28
N ASP A 100 4.19 1.78 9.41
CA ASP A 100 5.44 1.04 9.14
C ASP A 100 5.27 -0.36 8.53
N TYR A 101 4.14 -0.62 7.88
CA TYR A 101 3.91 -1.84 7.08
C TYR A 101 4.22 -1.65 5.60
N LEU A 102 4.23 -0.41 5.16
CA LEU A 102 4.74 0.02 3.87
C LEU A 102 5.77 1.13 4.10
N PHE A 103 6.66 1.28 3.14
CA PHE A 103 7.58 2.41 3.10
C PHE A 103 7.62 2.96 1.68
N GLU A 104 7.30 4.23 1.53
CA GLU A 104 7.39 4.94 0.26
C GLU A 104 8.78 5.58 0.11
N PHE A 105 9.62 5.00 -0.75
CA PHE A 105 10.91 5.62 -1.09
C PHE A 105 10.73 6.61 -2.23
N ASP A 106 11.41 7.75 -2.13
CA ASP A 106 11.53 8.71 -3.23
C ASP A 106 12.34 8.11 -4.40
N TRP A 107 12.42 8.78 -5.55
CA TRP A 107 13.12 8.29 -6.74
C TRP A 107 14.66 8.26 -6.60
N LYS A 108 15.21 9.10 -5.71
CA LYS A 108 16.66 9.24 -5.45
C LYS A 108 17.07 9.42 -3.96
N PRO A 109 16.55 8.66 -2.99
CA PRO A 109 17.16 8.58 -1.65
C PRO A 109 18.60 8.07 -1.70
N ASP A 110 19.37 8.44 -0.69
CA ASP A 110 20.66 7.82 -0.39
C ASP A 110 20.50 6.37 0.14
N LEU A 111 21.60 5.62 0.15
CA LEU A 111 21.61 4.21 0.55
C LEU A 111 21.26 4.00 2.02
N GLU A 112 21.58 4.96 2.88
CA GLU A 112 21.24 4.93 4.30
C GLU A 112 19.72 5.01 4.50
N THR A 113 19.05 5.88 3.75
CA THR A 113 17.60 6.03 3.74
C THR A 113 16.93 4.75 3.22
N ILE A 114 17.46 4.14 2.15
CA ILE A 114 16.94 2.86 1.64
C ILE A 114 17.08 1.76 2.70
N LYS A 115 18.28 1.62 3.28
CA LYS A 115 18.56 0.66 4.35
C LYS A 115 17.62 0.87 5.54
N TRP A 116 17.52 2.11 6.03
CA TRP A 116 16.68 2.47 7.16
C TRP A 116 15.20 2.12 6.91
N GLY A 117 14.66 2.41 5.72
CA GLY A 117 13.29 2.05 5.39
C GLY A 117 13.04 0.54 5.41
N ILE A 118 13.95 -0.26 4.85
CA ILE A 118 13.84 -1.73 4.90
C ILE A 118 13.96 -2.26 6.34
N GLU A 119 14.87 -1.71 7.14
CA GLU A 119 15.03 -2.07 8.56
C GLU A 119 13.81 -1.71 9.39
N LYS A 120 13.13 -0.59 9.06
CA LYS A 120 11.87 -0.20 9.69
C LYS A 120 10.77 -1.23 9.42
N LEU A 121 10.61 -1.65 8.16
CA LEU A 121 9.66 -2.70 7.76
C LEU A 121 9.96 -4.02 8.47
N ALA A 122 11.23 -4.42 8.54
CA ALA A 122 11.64 -5.64 9.22
C ALA A 122 11.36 -5.57 10.72
N THR A 123 11.71 -4.46 11.37
CA THR A 123 11.48 -4.22 12.80
C THR A 123 9.99 -4.31 13.12
N LYS A 124 9.14 -3.68 12.31
CA LYS A 124 7.68 -3.70 12.50
C LYS A 124 7.11 -5.11 12.53
N LYS A 125 7.67 -6.02 11.72
CA LYS A 125 7.25 -7.42 11.61
C LYS A 125 8.04 -8.40 12.48
N GLY A 126 9.05 -7.94 13.21
CA GLY A 126 9.96 -8.80 13.97
C GLY A 126 10.83 -9.71 13.09
N TYR A 127 11.09 -9.30 11.84
CA TYR A 127 11.91 -10.07 10.90
C TYR A 127 13.40 -9.86 11.18
N LYS A 128 14.19 -10.91 10.93
CA LYS A 128 15.64 -10.89 11.06
C LYS A 128 16.23 -10.89 9.66
N ILE A 129 16.56 -9.70 9.17
CA ILE A 129 17.13 -9.51 7.83
C ILE A 129 18.66 -9.43 7.88
N PRO A 130 19.37 -9.78 6.79
CA PRO A 130 20.80 -9.54 6.66
C PRO A 130 21.15 -8.05 6.68
N GLU A 131 22.38 -7.73 7.02
CA GLU A 131 22.93 -6.36 6.93
C GLU A 131 23.20 -5.98 5.47
N PHE A 132 22.97 -4.71 5.13
CA PHE A 132 23.25 -4.15 3.80
C PHE A 132 24.53 -3.31 3.83
N ASN A 133 25.37 -3.46 2.80
CA ASN A 133 26.56 -2.63 2.64
C ASN A 133 26.20 -1.27 2.03
N VAL A 134 26.09 -0.25 2.87
CA VAL A 134 25.83 1.15 2.49
C VAL A 134 27.03 1.86 1.86
N ASN A 135 28.23 1.25 1.93
CA ASN A 135 29.42 1.75 1.24
C ASN A 135 29.59 1.11 -0.16
N ALA A 136 28.61 0.33 -0.62
CA ALA A 136 28.61 -0.21 -1.97
C ALA A 136 28.53 0.94 -3.00
N ASP A 137 29.33 0.84 -4.06
CA ASP A 137 29.24 1.79 -5.16
C ASP A 137 28.02 1.45 -6.03
N TYR A 138 26.91 2.13 -5.74
CA TYR A 138 25.70 2.14 -6.55
C TYR A 138 25.52 3.48 -7.28
N SER A 139 26.62 4.18 -7.55
CA SER A 139 26.58 5.42 -8.32
C SER A 139 25.87 5.21 -9.66
N GLY A 140 24.96 6.13 -9.99
CA GLY A 140 24.19 6.09 -11.23
C GLY A 140 22.99 5.12 -11.26
N LEU A 141 22.75 4.35 -10.19
CA LEU A 141 21.52 3.57 -10.06
C LEU A 141 20.37 4.41 -9.51
N ASP A 142 19.16 4.15 -9.99
CA ASP A 142 17.93 4.63 -9.35
C ASP A 142 17.55 3.74 -8.15
N THR A 143 16.61 4.22 -7.34
CA THR A 143 16.16 3.51 -6.13
C THR A 143 15.56 2.15 -6.44
N GLY A 144 14.83 2.00 -7.54
CA GLY A 144 14.29 0.69 -7.94
C GLY A 144 15.41 -0.33 -8.19
N SER A 145 16.50 0.10 -8.83
CA SER A 145 17.67 -0.73 -9.12
C SER A 145 18.43 -1.12 -7.86
N VAL A 146 18.56 -0.20 -6.89
CA VAL A 146 19.15 -0.51 -5.57
C VAL A 146 18.26 -1.48 -4.79
N LEU A 147 16.95 -1.23 -4.73
CA LEU A 147 15.99 -2.10 -4.06
C LEU A 147 16.01 -3.52 -4.65
N LYS A 148 16.16 -3.65 -5.97
CA LYS A 148 16.35 -4.95 -6.63
C LYS A 148 17.61 -5.67 -6.14
N LYS A 149 18.73 -4.96 -6.00
CA LYS A 149 19.97 -5.55 -5.46
C LYS A 149 19.81 -6.01 -4.02
N TYR A 150 19.12 -5.24 -3.18
CA TYR A 150 18.82 -5.66 -1.81
C TYR A 150 17.81 -6.80 -1.75
N ASN A 151 16.86 -6.86 -2.68
CA ASN A 151 15.91 -7.97 -2.80
C ASN A 151 16.64 -9.29 -3.08
N GLU A 152 17.63 -9.32 -3.99
CA GLU A 152 18.47 -10.50 -4.27
C GLU A 152 19.18 -11.05 -3.00
N ILE A 153 19.47 -10.18 -2.02
CA ILE A 153 20.07 -10.56 -0.74
C ILE A 153 19.02 -11.09 0.23
N LEU A 154 17.87 -10.42 0.32
CA LEU A 154 16.74 -10.80 1.17
C LEU A 154 16.16 -12.17 0.78
N GLU A 155 16.08 -12.46 -0.52
CA GLU A 155 15.55 -13.72 -1.05
C GLU A 155 16.27 -14.94 -0.51
N LYS A 156 17.61 -14.85 -0.39
CA LYS A 156 18.45 -15.91 0.17
C LYS A 156 18.14 -16.19 1.65
N ASN A 157 17.42 -15.28 2.30
CA ASN A 157 17.01 -15.34 3.70
C ASN A 157 15.50 -15.54 3.87
N GLY A 158 14.77 -15.86 2.80
CA GLY A 158 13.33 -16.15 2.85
C GLY A 158 12.43 -14.92 2.96
N TYR A 159 12.95 -13.74 2.61
CA TYR A 159 12.19 -12.50 2.53
C TYR A 159 12.24 -11.91 1.12
N GLU A 160 11.24 -11.12 0.75
CA GLU A 160 11.19 -10.42 -0.54
C GLU A 160 10.63 -9.01 -0.37
N LEU A 161 11.15 -8.07 -1.16
CA LEU A 161 10.57 -6.75 -1.35
C LEU A 161 9.56 -6.82 -2.50
N VAL A 162 8.37 -6.27 -2.27
CA VAL A 162 7.36 -6.06 -3.31
C VAL A 162 7.02 -4.58 -3.43
N TYR A 163 6.90 -4.14 -4.67
CA TYR A 163 6.50 -2.81 -5.08
C TYR A 163 5.00 -2.76 -5.35
N LEU A 164 4.31 -1.85 -4.68
CA LEU A 164 2.91 -1.49 -4.90
C LEU A 164 2.90 -0.30 -5.86
N ASP A 165 2.50 -0.53 -7.11
CA ASP A 165 2.51 0.50 -8.16
C ASP A 165 1.40 1.53 -7.90
N ILE A 166 1.78 2.80 -7.80
CA ILE A 166 0.86 3.92 -7.63
C ILE A 166 0.89 4.90 -8.82
N ASP A 167 1.56 4.52 -9.91
CA ASP A 167 1.76 5.38 -11.09
C ASP A 167 2.44 6.73 -10.74
N SER A 168 3.51 6.64 -9.95
CA SER A 168 4.34 7.77 -9.50
C SER A 168 5.82 7.40 -9.65
N ASP A 169 6.70 8.39 -9.54
CA ASP A 169 8.14 8.26 -9.41
C ASP A 169 8.62 7.73 -8.04
N SER A 170 7.69 7.51 -7.09
CA SER A 170 7.99 6.87 -5.82
C SER A 170 7.82 5.34 -5.81
N TYR A 171 8.45 4.71 -4.82
CA TYR A 171 8.57 3.26 -4.66
C TYR A 171 7.90 2.80 -3.35
N VAL A 172 6.57 2.62 -3.37
CA VAL A 172 5.83 2.07 -2.24
C VAL A 172 6.17 0.58 -2.06
N THR A 173 6.86 0.27 -0.97
CA THR A 173 7.50 -1.02 -0.75
C THR A 173 6.94 -1.74 0.47
N ALA A 174 6.67 -3.03 0.34
CA ALA A 174 6.48 -3.95 1.47
C ALA A 174 7.64 -4.95 1.53
N LEU A 175 8.06 -5.33 2.74
CA LEU A 175 8.95 -6.47 2.98
C LEU A 175 8.11 -7.65 3.45
N ILE A 176 8.10 -8.77 2.72
CA ILE A 176 7.26 -9.93 3.02
C ILE A 176 8.03 -11.25 3.10
N GLN A 177 7.43 -12.31 3.66
CA GLN A 177 8.01 -13.65 3.55
C GLN A 177 7.88 -14.16 2.11
N SER A 178 8.96 -14.69 1.52
CA SER A 178 8.97 -15.11 0.10
C SER A 178 7.86 -16.11 -0.25
N LYS A 179 7.47 -16.97 0.71
CA LYS A 179 6.37 -17.94 0.52
C LYS A 179 4.99 -17.29 0.31
N ASN A 180 4.84 -16.01 0.65
CA ASN A 180 3.59 -15.28 0.54
C ASN A 180 3.55 -14.34 -0.68
N THR A 181 4.67 -14.14 -1.38
CA THR A 181 4.78 -13.18 -2.47
C THR A 181 3.79 -13.40 -3.60
N SER A 182 3.65 -14.64 -4.09
CA SER A 182 2.67 -14.94 -5.14
C SER A 182 1.25 -14.57 -4.69
N LYS A 183 0.89 -14.84 -3.43
CA LYS A 183 -0.45 -14.51 -2.90
C LYS A 183 -0.69 -13.01 -2.88
N VAL A 184 0.31 -12.21 -2.49
CA VAL A 184 0.21 -10.75 -2.48
C VAL A 184 0.04 -10.22 -3.91
N ILE A 185 0.86 -10.70 -4.85
CA ILE A 185 0.80 -10.30 -6.26
C ILE A 185 -0.54 -10.68 -6.88
N ASP A 186 -0.98 -11.92 -6.69
CA ASP A 186 -2.26 -12.42 -7.22
C ASP A 186 -3.43 -11.60 -6.66
N LYS A 187 -3.39 -11.28 -5.36
CA LYS A 187 -4.43 -10.46 -4.74
C LYS A 187 -4.44 -9.01 -5.25
N GLY A 188 -3.27 -8.44 -5.55
CA GLY A 188 -3.17 -7.16 -6.24
C GLY A 188 -3.83 -7.21 -7.62
N ASN A 189 -3.50 -8.23 -8.42
CA ASN A 189 -4.06 -8.43 -9.75
C ASN A 189 -5.59 -8.61 -9.72
N GLU A 190 -6.13 -9.37 -8.77
CA GLU A 190 -7.58 -9.51 -8.54
C GLU A 190 -8.26 -8.15 -8.30
N LEU A 191 -7.56 -7.23 -7.64
CA LEU A 191 -8.03 -5.88 -7.33
C LEU A 191 -7.77 -4.87 -8.47
N ASN A 192 -7.17 -5.31 -9.58
CA ASN A 192 -6.69 -4.48 -10.69
C ASN A 192 -5.58 -3.50 -10.29
N HIS A 193 -4.75 -3.88 -9.31
CA HIS A 193 -3.55 -3.14 -8.92
C HIS A 193 -2.31 -3.93 -9.23
N LYS A 194 -1.29 -3.25 -9.74
CA LYS A 194 -0.03 -3.89 -10.07
C LYS A 194 0.85 -3.95 -8.83
N ILE A 195 1.08 -5.17 -8.35
CA ILE A 195 2.11 -5.46 -7.35
C ILE A 195 3.15 -6.35 -8.02
N ARG A 196 4.43 -6.01 -7.86
CA ARG A 196 5.53 -6.78 -8.46
C ARG A 196 6.70 -6.87 -7.50
N LYS A 197 7.50 -7.91 -7.68
CA LYS A 197 8.81 -8.03 -7.06
C LYS A 197 9.78 -7.02 -7.70
N TYR A 198 10.76 -6.53 -6.92
CA TYR A 198 11.88 -5.73 -7.43
C TYR A 198 12.87 -6.57 -8.23
#